data_AF-A0AAE8N6W0-F1
#
_entry.id   AF-A0AAE8N6W0-F1
#
_cell.length_a   1.000
_cell.length_b   1.000
_cell.length_c   1.000
_cell.angle_alpha   90.00
_cell.angle_beta   90.00
_cell.angle_gamma   90.00
#
_symmetry.space_group_name_H-M   'P 1'
#
loop_
_entity.id
_entity.type
_entity.pdbx_description
1 polymer ?
#
loop_
_entity_poly.entity_id
_entity_poly.type
_entity_poly.pdbx_seq_one_letter_code
_entity_poly.pdbx_strand_id
1 'polypeptide(L)'
;MALRHVLPLLTFAALSTATPEIVIATVLEGFPWSDPFQGADSPAGFLATCTASRTFHATQHIVRDLKEPLPLGLEPWSKAIPYFFGGRPYPGSWEGVDHKGEGREIVKMEWMDLPPAARDWVRAKQNSAEDEKYLFAVYEKEGEGGEPVKGIRKLGEGGEGEEDLVVLFAAAALYHIMPLLVADGGECEAELLDLENYGGTPEDQKVVAWPVERTDPDWNNGGVDIEFTIKAQVLSETEEGRAERVKREEEAKAREEEEAREREEEEARLREEEEQEQARIREEEQAGAGEEEREGEEKGVDGGDGSAEGGSGSGEAAESTVSEAGKVDQTGDQEVKEKEKEKDEKDEL
;
A
#
# COMPACT_ATOMS: atom_id res chain seq x y z
N MET A 1 34.56 29.06 64.42
CA MET A 1 35.47 28.73 63.30
C MET A 1 35.29 27.27 62.95
N ALA A 2 34.63 26.97 61.84
CA ALA A 2 34.65 25.64 61.22
C ALA A 2 34.44 25.85 59.71
N LEU A 3 35.54 25.86 58.95
CA LEU A 3 35.53 25.86 57.50
C LEU A 3 35.11 24.46 57.02
N ARG A 4 34.03 24.36 56.26
CA ARG A 4 33.73 23.18 55.43
C ARG A 4 34.00 23.54 53.98
N HIS A 5 35.02 22.90 53.41
CA HIS A 5 35.30 22.94 51.98
C HIS A 5 34.28 22.07 51.24
N VAL A 6 33.63 22.66 50.25
CA VAL A 6 32.78 21.97 49.27
C VAL A 6 33.59 21.90 47.98
N LEU A 7 33.97 20.68 47.55
CA LEU A 7 34.53 20.45 46.22
C LEU A 7 33.38 20.39 45.19
N PRO A 8 33.53 20.99 44.00
CA PRO A 8 32.55 20.85 42.93
C PRO A 8 32.79 19.55 42.15
N LEU A 9 31.72 18.79 41.94
CA LEU A 9 31.64 17.67 41.01
C LEU A 9 31.55 18.21 39.58
N LEU A 10 32.61 18.02 38.80
CA LEU A 10 32.62 18.24 37.35
C LEU A 10 31.78 17.16 36.68
N THR A 11 30.61 17.55 36.18
CA THR A 11 29.76 16.72 35.32
C THR A 11 30.24 16.87 33.88
N PHE A 12 30.72 15.77 33.29
CA PHE A 12 30.99 15.70 31.85
C PHE A 12 29.66 15.54 31.12
N ALA A 13 29.25 16.57 30.39
CA ALA A 13 28.15 16.46 29.43
C ALA A 13 28.61 15.61 28.25
N ALA A 14 28.03 14.41 28.10
CA ALA A 14 28.18 13.62 26.89
C ALA A 14 27.42 14.33 25.76
N LEU A 15 28.15 14.89 24.79
CA LEU A 15 27.55 15.33 23.54
C LEU A 15 27.13 14.07 22.76
N SER A 16 25.83 13.79 22.75
CA SER A 16 25.24 12.81 21.85
C SER A 16 25.42 13.32 20.41
N THR A 17 26.30 12.68 19.65
CA THR A 17 26.43 12.92 18.21
C THR A 17 25.26 12.23 17.51
N ALA A 18 24.12 12.90 17.45
CA ALA A 18 23.01 12.48 16.60
C ALA A 18 23.47 12.56 15.14
N THR A 19 23.65 11.42 14.48
CA THR A 19 23.81 11.39 13.02
C THR A 19 22.49 11.81 12.39
N PRO A 20 22.46 12.78 11.46
CA PRO A 20 21.24 13.16 10.78
C PRO A 20 20.70 11.95 10.02
N GLU A 21 19.50 11.51 10.38
CA GLU A 21 18.77 10.49 9.65
C GLU A 21 18.40 11.07 8.28
N ILE A 22 19.01 10.55 7.21
CA ILE A 22 18.68 10.96 5.85
C ILE A 22 17.31 10.39 5.53
N VAL A 23 16.29 11.22 5.64
CA VAL A 23 14.93 10.87 5.24
C VAL A 23 14.86 10.88 3.71
N ILE A 24 15.04 9.70 3.10
CA ILE A 24 14.88 9.52 1.65
C ILE A 24 13.37 9.49 1.36
N ALA A 25 12.87 10.49 0.63
CA ALA A 25 11.54 10.46 0.04
C ALA A 25 11.50 9.37 -1.03
N THR A 26 10.51 8.49 -0.95
CA THR A 26 10.34 7.36 -1.86
C THR A 26 8.92 7.35 -2.41
N VAL A 27 8.78 7.07 -3.70
CA VAL A 27 7.48 6.69 -4.29
C VAL A 27 6.99 5.47 -3.53
N LEU A 28 5.73 5.49 -3.11
CA LEU A 28 5.13 4.38 -2.37
C LEU A 28 5.13 3.13 -3.22
N GLU A 29 5.57 2.03 -2.61
CA GLU A 29 5.54 0.73 -3.24
C GLU A 29 4.10 0.35 -3.58
N GLY A 30 3.84 0.06 -4.86
CA GLY A 30 2.51 -0.30 -5.33
C GLY A 30 1.55 0.87 -5.53
N PHE A 31 2.02 2.12 -5.64
CA PHE A 31 1.18 3.25 -6.08
C PHE A 31 0.63 2.97 -7.49
N PRO A 32 -0.68 2.69 -7.66
CA PRO A 32 -1.22 2.10 -8.90
C PRO A 32 -1.65 3.16 -9.92
N TRP A 33 -1.42 4.44 -9.64
CA TRP A 33 -1.94 5.55 -10.41
C TRP A 33 -0.83 6.18 -11.25
N SER A 34 -1.15 6.45 -12.51
CA SER A 34 -0.27 7.15 -13.45
C SER A 34 -1.12 7.96 -14.42
N ASP A 35 -0.57 9.05 -14.98
CA ASP A 35 -1.28 9.88 -15.95
C ASP A 35 -1.72 9.06 -17.16
N PRO A 36 -3.03 8.76 -17.31
CA PRO A 36 -3.53 7.96 -18.42
C PRO A 36 -3.58 8.78 -19.72
N PHE A 37 -3.53 10.12 -19.63
CA PHE A 37 -3.69 11.02 -20.76
C PHE A 37 -2.35 11.35 -21.42
N GLN A 38 -1.24 11.38 -20.66
CA GLN A 38 0.12 11.66 -21.17
C GLN A 38 0.18 12.94 -22.04
N GLY A 39 -0.60 13.96 -21.65
CA GLY A 39 -0.74 15.22 -22.38
C GLY A 39 -1.64 15.18 -23.63
N ALA A 40 -2.30 14.06 -23.94
CA ALA A 40 -3.27 13.92 -25.01
C ALA A 40 -4.72 14.11 -24.52
N ASP A 41 -5.66 14.27 -25.46
CA ASP A 41 -7.08 14.43 -25.14
C ASP A 41 -7.72 13.15 -24.59
N SER A 42 -7.23 11.97 -24.98
CA SER A 42 -7.64 10.66 -24.49
C SER A 42 -6.44 9.71 -24.46
N PRO A 43 -6.49 8.64 -23.65
CA PRO A 43 -5.44 7.64 -23.60
C PRO A 43 -5.20 6.97 -24.96
N ALA A 44 -3.94 6.59 -25.24
CA ALA A 44 -3.58 5.94 -26.49
C ALA A 44 -4.37 4.63 -26.70
N GLY A 45 -4.96 4.47 -27.89
CA GLY A 45 -5.81 3.32 -28.22
C GLY A 45 -7.28 3.44 -27.79
N PHE A 46 -7.68 4.53 -27.13
CA PHE A 46 -9.04 4.75 -26.65
C PHE A 46 -9.66 6.04 -27.18
N LEU A 47 -10.99 6.04 -27.27
CA LEU A 47 -11.81 7.24 -27.43
C LEU A 47 -12.55 7.52 -26.12
N ALA A 48 -12.68 8.78 -25.76
CA ALA A 48 -13.63 9.18 -24.72
C ALA A 48 -15.04 9.15 -25.29
N THR A 49 -15.87 8.22 -24.79
CA THR A 49 -17.32 8.24 -25.03
C THR A 49 -17.97 9.42 -24.30
N CYS A 50 -17.36 9.82 -23.18
CA CYS A 50 -17.80 10.91 -22.35
C CYS A 50 -16.62 11.54 -21.61
N THR A 51 -16.63 12.86 -21.39
CA THR A 51 -15.59 13.58 -20.65
C THR A 51 -16.23 14.56 -19.67
N ALA A 52 -15.76 14.53 -18.42
CA ALA A 52 -16.11 15.53 -17.41
C ALA A 52 -14.83 16.14 -16.84
N SER A 53 -14.86 17.43 -16.51
CA SER A 53 -13.75 18.09 -15.85
C SER A 53 -14.23 19.22 -14.94
N ARG A 54 -13.51 19.43 -13.85
CA ARG A 54 -13.79 20.49 -12.89
C ARG A 54 -12.53 20.93 -12.18
N THR A 55 -12.45 22.23 -11.94
CA THR A 55 -11.37 22.87 -11.20
C THR A 55 -11.79 23.13 -9.76
N PHE A 56 -10.88 22.86 -8.83
CA PHE A 56 -11.06 22.98 -7.39
C PHE A 56 -10.01 23.89 -6.80
N HIS A 57 -10.43 24.63 -5.77
CA HIS A 57 -9.55 25.45 -4.96
C HIS A 57 -9.31 24.74 -3.62
N ALA A 58 -8.08 24.75 -3.15
CA ALA A 58 -7.69 24.17 -1.88
C ALA A 58 -6.48 24.91 -1.30
N THR A 59 -6.11 24.56 -0.08
CA THR A 59 -4.79 24.91 0.47
C THR A 59 -3.99 23.66 0.76
N GLN A 60 -2.70 23.66 0.43
CA GLN A 60 -1.80 22.57 0.73
C GLN A 60 -0.80 23.03 1.79
N HIS A 61 -0.63 22.19 2.81
CA HIS A 61 0.22 22.42 3.97
C HIS A 61 1.17 21.24 4.17
N ILE A 62 2.20 21.42 5.00
CA ILE A 62 3.08 20.33 5.43
C ILE A 62 2.98 20.13 6.94
N VAL A 63 3.27 18.90 7.38
CA VAL A 63 3.19 18.53 8.81
C VAL A 63 4.06 19.41 9.71
N ARG A 64 5.21 19.89 9.22
CA ARG A 64 6.10 20.80 9.95
C ARG A 64 5.40 22.08 10.42
N ASP A 65 4.55 22.63 9.57
CA ASP A 65 3.99 23.97 9.73
C ASP A 65 2.59 23.92 10.38
N LEU A 66 2.15 22.75 10.86
CA LEU A 66 0.81 22.56 11.44
C LEU A 66 0.48 23.50 12.59
N LYS A 67 1.47 23.88 13.39
CA LYS A 67 1.26 24.76 14.56
C LYS A 67 1.21 26.24 14.19
N GLU A 68 1.53 26.60 12.95
CA GLU A 68 1.41 27.98 12.48
C GLU A 68 -0.07 28.35 12.30
N PRO A 69 -0.44 29.61 12.58
CA PRO A 69 -1.80 30.07 12.38
C PRO A 69 -2.16 30.07 10.88
N LEU A 70 -3.46 30.08 10.60
CA LEU A 70 -3.97 30.33 9.25
C LEU A 70 -3.48 31.69 8.72
N PRO A 71 -3.17 31.82 7.41
CA PRO A 71 -3.31 30.78 6.39
C PRO A 71 -2.10 29.87 6.24
N LEU A 72 -0.97 30.12 6.90
CA LEU A 72 0.27 29.35 6.66
C LEU A 72 0.18 27.91 7.18
N GLY A 73 -0.36 27.73 8.39
CA GLY A 73 -0.49 26.41 9.02
C GLY A 73 -1.94 25.99 9.23
N LEU A 74 -2.12 25.01 10.11
CA LEU A 74 -3.39 24.39 10.45
C LEU A 74 -3.60 24.38 11.97
N GLU A 75 -3.19 25.46 12.66
CA GLU A 75 -3.22 25.55 14.13
C GLU A 75 -4.53 25.09 14.77
N PRO A 76 -5.73 25.44 14.24
CA PRO A 76 -7.01 25.01 14.83
C PRO A 76 -7.17 23.47 14.91
N TRP A 77 -6.55 22.73 13.99
CA TRP A 77 -6.61 21.27 13.89
C TRP A 77 -5.29 20.58 14.25
N SER A 78 -4.25 21.35 14.59
CA SER A 78 -2.88 20.87 14.79
C SER A 78 -2.75 19.74 15.82
N LYS A 79 -3.66 19.71 16.81
CA LYS A 79 -3.72 18.63 17.81
C LYS A 79 -4.44 17.38 17.29
N ALA A 80 -5.42 17.53 16.41
CA ALA A 80 -6.24 16.43 15.92
C ALA A 80 -5.60 15.69 14.73
N ILE A 81 -4.89 16.41 13.87
CA ILE A 81 -4.24 15.87 12.66
C ILE A 81 -3.28 14.71 12.99
N PRO A 82 -2.36 14.81 13.97
CA PRO A 82 -1.46 13.70 14.28
C PRO A 82 -2.18 12.43 14.74
N TYR A 83 -3.35 12.51 15.36
CA TYR A 83 -4.11 11.33 15.76
C TYR A 83 -4.74 10.61 14.57
N PHE A 84 -5.17 11.36 13.56
CA PHE A 84 -5.76 10.76 12.36
C PHE A 84 -4.69 10.20 11.41
N PHE A 85 -3.62 10.97 11.15
CA PHE A 85 -2.58 10.59 10.19
C PHE A 85 -1.44 9.76 10.81
N GLY A 86 -1.19 9.86 12.13
CA GLY A 86 0.01 9.32 12.77
C GLY A 86 0.04 7.80 13.00
N GLY A 87 -1.06 7.10 12.77
CA GLY A 87 -1.16 5.64 12.93
C GLY A 87 -1.51 4.89 11.65
N ARG A 88 -1.63 5.58 10.51
CA ARG A 88 -2.14 5.03 9.26
C ARG A 88 -1.07 5.11 8.16
N PRO A 89 -1.02 4.13 7.22
CA PRO A 89 -0.18 4.25 6.03
C PRO A 89 -0.53 5.53 5.27
N TYR A 90 0.47 6.37 5.02
CA TYR A 90 0.28 7.60 4.26
C TYR A 90 0.18 7.25 2.77
N PRO A 91 -0.87 7.68 2.03
CA PRO A 91 -1.12 7.28 0.64
C PRO A 91 -0.26 8.03 -0.36
N GLY A 92 0.47 9.07 0.07
CA GLY A 92 1.43 9.82 -0.75
C GLY A 92 0.98 11.23 -1.12
N SER A 93 1.90 11.98 -1.71
CA SER A 93 1.66 13.24 -2.43
C SER A 93 0.86 13.00 -3.72
N TRP A 94 0.67 14.04 -4.52
CA TRP A 94 0.07 13.93 -5.86
C TRP A 94 0.76 12.90 -6.76
N GLU A 95 2.06 12.70 -6.59
CA GLU A 95 2.89 11.75 -7.35
C GLU A 95 3.10 10.42 -6.60
N GLY A 96 2.34 10.18 -5.53
CA GLY A 96 2.47 8.96 -4.72
C GLY A 96 3.75 8.91 -3.87
N VAL A 97 4.37 10.06 -3.56
CA VAL A 97 5.61 10.13 -2.77
C VAL A 97 5.28 10.27 -1.28
N ASP A 98 5.88 9.43 -0.42
CA ASP A 98 5.89 9.67 1.02
C ASP A 98 7.17 10.43 1.42
N HIS A 99 7.01 11.73 1.65
CA HIS A 99 8.09 12.60 2.16
C HIS A 99 8.47 12.30 3.62
N LYS A 100 7.68 11.48 4.34
CA LYS A 100 7.82 11.05 5.73
C LYS A 100 7.84 12.20 6.75
N GLY A 101 7.45 11.88 7.98
CA GLY A 101 7.53 12.79 9.11
C GLY A 101 6.92 14.17 8.86
N GLU A 102 7.70 15.22 9.09
CA GLU A 102 7.29 16.62 8.98
C GLU A 102 7.13 17.11 7.52
N GLY A 103 7.64 16.36 6.54
CA GLY A 103 7.53 16.71 5.12
C GLY A 103 6.25 16.25 4.44
N ARG A 104 5.40 15.49 5.14
CA ARG A 104 4.12 15.00 4.58
C ARG A 104 3.17 16.14 4.31
N GLU A 105 2.50 16.06 3.16
CA GLU A 105 1.56 17.06 2.69
C GLU A 105 0.15 16.77 3.20
N ILE A 106 -0.60 17.82 3.50
CA ILE A 106 -2.00 17.77 3.89
C ILE A 106 -2.73 18.83 3.06
N VAL A 107 -3.74 18.39 2.30
CA VAL A 107 -4.62 19.26 1.55
C VAL A 107 -5.85 19.55 2.40
N LYS A 108 -6.24 20.83 2.46
CA LYS A 108 -7.44 21.32 3.13
C LYS A 108 -8.39 21.89 2.08
N MET A 109 -9.63 21.46 2.10
CA MET A 109 -10.72 22.03 1.32
C MET A 109 -11.89 22.40 2.22
N GLU A 110 -12.67 23.40 1.80
CA GLU A 110 -13.97 23.65 2.39
C GLU A 110 -14.88 22.44 2.11
N TRP A 111 -15.62 21.98 3.12
CA TRP A 111 -16.47 20.81 2.94
C TRP A 111 -17.52 21.03 1.84
N MET A 112 -18.04 22.24 1.73
CA MET A 112 -19.03 22.62 0.72
C MET A 112 -18.46 22.72 -0.71
N ASP A 113 -17.13 22.76 -0.87
CA ASP A 113 -16.49 22.75 -2.19
C ASP A 113 -16.37 21.33 -2.76
N LEU A 114 -16.54 20.30 -1.92
CA LEU A 114 -16.69 18.92 -2.39
C LEU A 114 -18.09 18.73 -3.01
N PRO A 115 -18.17 18.11 -4.20
CA PRO A 115 -19.46 17.79 -4.80
C PRO A 115 -20.27 16.81 -3.95
N PRO A 116 -21.61 16.89 -3.93
CA PRO A 116 -22.51 15.95 -3.28
C PRO A 116 -22.08 14.48 -3.33
N ALA A 117 -21.78 13.93 -4.51
CA ALA A 117 -21.39 12.52 -4.65
C ALA A 117 -20.12 12.17 -3.84
N ALA A 118 -19.11 13.03 -3.87
CA ALA A 118 -17.88 12.86 -3.10
C ALA A 118 -18.15 12.97 -1.59
N ARG A 119 -19.00 13.89 -1.16
CA ARG A 119 -19.37 14.05 0.26
C ARG A 119 -20.12 12.85 0.81
N ASP A 120 -21.07 12.33 0.03
CA ASP A 120 -21.84 11.15 0.40
C ASP A 120 -20.93 9.92 0.52
N TRP A 121 -19.96 9.77 -0.39
CA TRP A 121 -18.95 8.74 -0.29
C TRP A 121 -18.07 8.87 0.95
N VAL A 122 -17.56 10.08 1.24
CA VAL A 122 -16.74 10.33 2.45
C VAL A 122 -17.54 10.00 3.71
N ARG A 123 -18.81 10.41 3.76
CA ARG A 123 -19.73 10.12 4.87
C ARG A 123 -19.94 8.61 5.06
N ALA A 124 -20.10 7.86 3.98
CA ALA A 124 -20.23 6.41 4.02
C ALA A 124 -18.95 5.71 4.52
N LYS A 125 -17.77 6.16 4.04
CA LYS A 125 -16.48 5.53 4.39
C LYS A 125 -16.01 5.85 5.79
N GLN A 126 -16.20 7.07 6.27
CA GLN A 126 -15.83 7.46 7.64
C GLN A 126 -16.56 6.62 8.71
N ASN A 127 -17.76 6.14 8.40
CA ASN A 127 -18.56 5.30 9.28
C ASN A 127 -18.31 3.79 9.10
N SER A 128 -17.38 3.40 8.22
CA SER A 128 -17.09 2.00 7.88
C SER A 128 -15.82 1.49 8.55
N ALA A 129 -15.66 0.17 8.65
CA ALA A 129 -14.43 -0.47 9.12
C ALA A 129 -13.23 -0.25 8.16
N GLU A 130 -13.47 0.28 6.95
CA GLU A 130 -12.44 0.58 5.95
C GLU A 130 -11.89 2.02 6.05
N ASP A 131 -12.29 2.78 7.09
CA ASP A 131 -11.86 4.18 7.32
C ASP A 131 -10.32 4.36 7.24
N GLU A 132 -9.55 3.34 7.63
CA GLU A 132 -8.09 3.40 7.65
C GLU A 132 -7.44 3.65 6.28
N LYS A 133 -8.11 3.29 5.17
CA LYS A 133 -7.52 3.29 3.83
C LYS A 133 -7.55 4.65 3.12
N TYR A 134 -8.54 5.50 3.41
CA TYR A 134 -8.87 6.61 2.51
C TYR A 134 -8.47 8.00 3.05
N LEU A 135 -8.07 8.11 4.31
CA LEU A 135 -7.52 9.34 4.93
C LEU A 135 -8.25 10.66 4.61
N PHE A 136 -9.59 10.64 4.59
CA PHE A 136 -10.41 11.86 4.61
C PHE A 136 -10.87 12.14 6.05
N ALA A 137 -10.39 13.22 6.66
CA ALA A 137 -10.87 13.66 7.95
C ALA A 137 -11.68 14.95 7.83
N VAL A 138 -12.91 14.91 8.32
CA VAL A 138 -13.80 16.06 8.35
C VAL A 138 -13.79 16.69 9.73
N TYR A 139 -13.58 18.00 9.79
CA TYR A 139 -13.47 18.76 11.03
C TYR A 139 -14.37 19.99 11.00
N GLU A 140 -14.76 20.46 12.18
CA GLU A 140 -15.34 21.80 12.33
C GLU A 140 -14.26 22.87 12.07
N LYS A 141 -14.66 24.01 11.51
CA LYS A 141 -13.78 25.16 11.27
C LYS A 141 -13.25 25.77 12.56
N GLU A 142 -14.15 25.92 13.51
CA GLU A 142 -13.88 26.45 14.84
C GLU A 142 -14.28 25.39 15.86
N GLY A 143 -13.49 25.22 16.92
CA GLY A 143 -13.95 24.39 18.03
C GLY A 143 -14.95 25.14 18.90
N GLU A 144 -15.78 24.38 19.60
CA GLU A 144 -16.82 24.88 20.49
C GLU A 144 -16.26 25.92 21.48
N GLY A 145 -16.79 27.15 21.45
CA GLY A 145 -16.37 28.23 22.36
C GLY A 145 -14.98 28.82 22.09
N GLY A 146 -14.42 28.62 20.89
CA GLY A 146 -13.08 29.11 20.52
C GLY A 146 -11.94 28.21 21.01
N GLU A 147 -12.24 27.00 21.47
CA GLU A 147 -11.23 26.00 21.78
C GLU A 147 -10.66 25.34 20.51
N PRO A 148 -9.44 24.78 20.54
CA PRO A 148 -8.92 23.98 19.45
C PRO A 148 -9.80 22.74 19.16
N VAL A 149 -9.90 22.36 17.89
CA VAL A 149 -10.69 21.21 17.46
C VAL A 149 -10.08 19.93 18.02
N LYS A 150 -10.86 19.16 18.79
CA LYS A 150 -10.37 18.01 19.56
C LYS A 150 -10.39 16.68 18.79
N GLY A 151 -11.10 16.61 17.67
CA GLY A 151 -11.23 15.37 16.91
C GLY A 151 -12.07 15.53 15.65
N ILE A 152 -12.19 14.43 14.92
CA ILE A 152 -12.94 14.35 13.67
C ILE A 152 -14.43 14.48 13.97
N ARG A 153 -15.13 15.31 13.21
CA ARG A 153 -16.58 15.47 13.28
C ARG A 153 -17.23 14.17 12.82
N LYS A 154 -18.14 13.62 13.64
CA LYS A 154 -19.02 12.52 13.20
C LYS A 154 -20.10 13.10 12.29
N LEU A 155 -20.16 12.62 11.06
CA LEU A 155 -21.17 13.05 10.10
C LEU A 155 -22.46 12.23 10.28
N GLY A 156 -23.56 12.93 10.55
CA GLY A 156 -24.90 12.35 10.65
C GLY A 156 -25.68 12.42 9.33
N GLU A 157 -26.82 11.74 9.28
CA GLU A 157 -27.79 11.88 8.19
C GLU A 157 -28.58 13.19 8.40
N GLY A 158 -28.33 14.23 7.59
CA GLY A 158 -29.14 15.46 7.65
C GLY A 158 -28.45 16.77 7.29
N GLY A 159 -27.12 16.80 7.17
CA GLY A 159 -26.40 17.94 6.59
C GLY A 159 -26.44 19.27 7.37
N GLU A 160 -27.02 19.31 8.57
CA GLU A 160 -27.08 20.54 9.38
C GLU A 160 -25.68 20.93 9.90
N GLY A 161 -25.30 22.19 9.69
CA GLY A 161 -24.00 22.73 10.13
C GLY A 161 -22.82 22.27 9.27
N GLU A 162 -23.07 21.73 8.08
CA GLU A 162 -22.02 21.30 7.15
C GLU A 162 -21.26 22.48 6.51
N GLU A 163 -21.84 23.69 6.52
CA GLU A 163 -21.20 24.93 6.07
C GLU A 163 -19.97 25.32 6.92
N ASP A 164 -19.92 24.84 8.16
CA ASP A 164 -18.85 25.12 9.11
C ASP A 164 -17.81 23.99 9.16
N LEU A 165 -17.77 23.14 8.13
CA LEU A 165 -16.84 22.03 8.05
C LEU A 165 -15.75 22.26 7.01
N VAL A 166 -14.60 21.63 7.28
CA VAL A 166 -13.49 21.47 6.35
C VAL A 166 -13.14 20.00 6.24
N VAL A 167 -12.58 19.61 5.11
CA VAL A 167 -12.00 18.29 4.91
C VAL A 167 -10.50 18.40 4.76
N LEU A 168 -9.79 17.53 5.45
CA LEU A 168 -8.34 17.41 5.43
C LEU A 168 -7.98 16.02 4.94
N PHE A 169 -7.13 15.92 3.93
CA PHE A 169 -6.74 14.66 3.32
C PHE A 169 -5.31 14.71 2.77
N ALA A 170 -4.71 13.54 2.56
CA ALA A 170 -3.47 13.41 1.81
C ALA A 170 -3.78 13.47 0.31
N ALA A 171 -2.98 14.16 -0.50
CA ALA A 171 -3.26 14.38 -1.92
C ALA A 171 -3.59 13.08 -2.69
N ALA A 172 -2.82 12.01 -2.49
CA ALA A 172 -3.06 10.73 -3.14
C ALA A 172 -4.39 10.05 -2.77
N ALA A 173 -5.02 10.42 -1.65
CA ALA A 173 -6.33 9.90 -1.27
C ALA A 173 -7.41 10.22 -2.31
N LEU A 174 -7.27 11.35 -3.01
CA LEU A 174 -8.22 11.75 -4.06
C LEU A 174 -8.31 10.72 -5.18
N TYR A 175 -7.22 10.02 -5.51
CA TYR A 175 -7.20 9.04 -6.60
C TYR A 175 -8.21 7.92 -6.40
N HIS A 176 -8.76 7.70 -5.20
CA HIS A 176 -9.81 6.70 -5.00
C HIS A 176 -11.23 7.18 -5.34
N ILE A 177 -11.42 8.50 -5.50
CA ILE A 177 -12.75 9.12 -5.67
C ILE A 177 -12.79 10.19 -6.75
N MET A 178 -11.74 10.36 -7.56
CA MET A 178 -11.68 11.42 -8.58
C MET A 178 -12.90 11.48 -9.51
N PRO A 179 -13.49 10.35 -9.98
CA PRO A 179 -14.72 10.40 -10.77
C PRO A 179 -15.88 11.10 -10.05
N LEU A 180 -16.04 10.87 -8.74
CA LEU A 180 -17.10 11.49 -7.93
C LEU A 180 -16.94 13.00 -7.81
N LEU A 181 -15.72 13.53 -7.97
CA LEU A 181 -15.47 14.97 -7.96
C LEU A 181 -16.03 15.65 -9.24
N VAL A 182 -16.18 14.91 -10.32
CA VAL A 182 -16.59 15.45 -11.62
C VAL A 182 -17.89 14.84 -12.15
N ALA A 183 -18.56 13.99 -11.37
CA ALA A 183 -19.77 13.29 -11.78
C ALA A 183 -21.00 14.21 -11.91
N ASP A 184 -21.19 15.11 -10.95
CA ASP A 184 -22.45 15.84 -10.77
C ASP A 184 -22.82 16.72 -11.97
N GLY A 185 -24.03 16.52 -12.51
CA GLY A 185 -24.63 17.38 -13.54
C GLY A 185 -24.03 17.23 -14.93
N GLY A 186 -23.20 16.20 -15.14
CA GLY A 186 -22.57 15.88 -16.42
C GLY A 186 -23.34 14.83 -17.22
N GLU A 187 -22.99 14.68 -18.50
CA GLU A 187 -23.57 13.64 -19.36
C GLU A 187 -23.06 12.22 -19.01
N CYS A 188 -21.95 12.13 -18.25
CA CYS A 188 -21.35 10.88 -17.76
C CYS A 188 -21.74 10.53 -16.31
N GLU A 189 -22.73 11.22 -15.71
CA GLU A 189 -22.97 11.15 -14.27
C GLU A 189 -23.14 9.69 -13.78
N ALA A 190 -23.91 8.87 -14.50
CA ALA A 190 -24.15 7.48 -14.12
C ALA A 190 -22.87 6.64 -14.09
N GLU A 191 -22.02 6.75 -15.11
CA GLU A 191 -20.76 6.02 -15.22
C GLU A 191 -19.71 6.52 -14.21
N LEU A 192 -19.67 7.83 -13.94
CA LEU A 192 -18.70 8.43 -13.00
C LEU A 192 -19.06 8.17 -11.54
N LEU A 193 -20.34 7.94 -11.23
CA LEU A 193 -20.79 7.53 -9.88
C LEU A 193 -20.42 6.07 -9.56
N ASP A 194 -20.19 5.26 -10.58
CA ASP A 194 -19.84 3.85 -10.43
C ASP A 194 -18.32 3.63 -10.31
N LEU A 195 -17.83 3.60 -9.08
CA LEU A 195 -16.42 3.35 -8.79
C LEU A 195 -15.96 1.91 -9.07
N GLU A 196 -16.86 0.95 -9.35
CA GLU A 196 -16.45 -0.41 -9.73
C GLU A 196 -15.83 -0.45 -11.15
N ASN A 197 -16.19 0.54 -11.98
CA ASN A 197 -15.66 0.72 -13.32
C ASN A 197 -14.50 1.72 -13.38
N TYR A 198 -14.05 2.25 -12.25
CA TYR A 198 -12.95 3.19 -12.16
C TYR A 198 -11.61 2.50 -11.85
N GLY A 199 -10.58 2.84 -12.61
CA GLY A 199 -9.24 2.31 -12.42
C GLY A 199 -8.13 3.27 -12.87
N GLY A 200 -6.90 2.96 -12.46
CA GLY A 200 -5.71 3.73 -12.83
C GLY A 200 -5.14 3.40 -14.22
N THR A 201 -5.65 2.34 -14.86
CA THR A 201 -5.21 1.88 -16.18
C THR A 201 -6.36 2.01 -17.19
N PRO A 202 -6.10 2.54 -18.40
CA PRO A 202 -7.10 2.59 -19.48
C PRO A 202 -7.58 1.19 -19.89
N GLU A 203 -8.89 0.98 -19.87
CA GLU A 203 -9.57 -0.28 -20.24
C GLU A 203 -10.88 0.02 -20.98
N ASP A 204 -11.36 -0.92 -21.79
CA ASP A 204 -12.59 -0.75 -22.58
C ASP A 204 -13.80 -0.62 -21.66
N GLN A 205 -14.65 0.38 -21.91
CA GLN A 205 -15.85 0.69 -21.11
C GLN A 205 -15.57 1.05 -19.65
N LYS A 206 -14.32 1.39 -19.30
CA LYS A 206 -13.92 1.79 -17.94
C LYS A 206 -13.73 3.30 -17.83
N VAL A 207 -13.72 3.77 -16.59
CA VAL A 207 -13.48 5.16 -16.23
C VAL A 207 -12.02 5.34 -15.83
N VAL A 208 -11.39 6.38 -16.37
CA VAL A 208 -10.10 6.88 -15.88
C VAL A 208 -10.24 8.33 -15.44
N ALA A 209 -9.46 8.75 -14.46
CA ALA A 209 -9.45 10.12 -13.97
C ALA A 209 -8.04 10.55 -13.53
N TRP A 210 -7.72 11.82 -13.72
CA TRP A 210 -6.40 12.38 -13.39
C TRP A 210 -6.46 13.89 -13.12
N PRO A 211 -5.59 14.44 -12.24
CA PRO A 211 -5.36 15.88 -12.14
C PRO A 211 -4.54 16.35 -13.35
N VAL A 212 -5.21 16.97 -14.33
CA VAL A 212 -4.58 17.43 -15.58
C VAL A 212 -3.90 18.77 -15.46
N GLU A 213 -4.29 19.57 -14.47
CA GLU A 213 -3.65 20.84 -14.14
C GLU A 213 -3.55 20.95 -12.62
N ARG A 214 -2.45 21.48 -12.12
CA ARG A 214 -2.23 21.74 -10.70
C ARG A 214 -1.22 22.87 -10.53
N THR A 215 -1.50 23.79 -9.61
CA THR A 215 -0.50 24.75 -9.13
C THR A 215 0.20 24.21 -7.89
N ASP A 216 1.50 24.49 -7.77
CA ASP A 216 2.23 24.22 -6.53
C ASP A 216 2.10 25.37 -5.54
N PRO A 217 2.14 25.10 -4.22
CA PRO A 217 2.18 26.15 -3.22
C PRO A 217 3.46 27.00 -3.33
N ASP A 218 3.32 28.32 -3.18
CA ASP A 218 4.46 29.24 -3.11
C ASP A 218 4.98 29.37 -1.68
N TRP A 219 5.62 28.31 -1.21
CA TRP A 219 6.18 28.24 0.15
C TRP A 219 7.13 29.39 0.49
N ASN A 220 7.85 29.93 -0.50
CA ASN A 220 8.81 31.00 -0.30
C ASN A 220 8.14 32.34 0.06
N ASN A 221 6.91 32.55 -0.39
CA ASN A 221 6.13 33.75 -0.14
C ASN A 221 4.97 33.50 0.84
N GLY A 222 4.93 32.32 1.48
CA GLY A 222 3.85 31.92 2.40
C GLY A 222 2.52 31.63 1.70
N GLY A 223 2.53 31.41 0.39
CA GLY A 223 1.37 31.02 -0.38
C GLY A 223 1.11 29.53 -0.23
N VAL A 224 -0.02 29.18 0.39
CA VAL A 224 -0.47 27.78 0.56
C VAL A 224 -1.57 27.41 -0.44
N ASP A 225 -2.10 28.39 -1.16
CA ASP A 225 -3.21 28.20 -2.09
C ASP A 225 -2.78 27.33 -3.27
N ILE A 226 -3.63 26.38 -3.62
CA ILE A 226 -3.50 25.57 -4.81
C ILE A 226 -4.81 25.54 -5.59
N GLU A 227 -4.69 25.42 -6.90
CA GLU A 227 -5.77 25.09 -7.80
C GLU A 227 -5.43 23.76 -8.49
N PHE A 228 -6.41 22.89 -8.64
CA PHE A 228 -6.24 21.66 -9.41
C PHE A 228 -7.48 21.33 -10.25
N THR A 229 -7.25 20.88 -11.48
CA THR A 229 -8.30 20.48 -12.43
C THR A 229 -8.32 18.97 -12.54
N ILE A 230 -9.42 18.35 -12.13
CA ILE A 230 -9.66 16.92 -12.35
C ILE A 230 -10.34 16.75 -13.71
N LYS A 231 -9.88 15.77 -14.47
CA LYS A 231 -10.53 15.29 -15.70
C LYS A 231 -10.83 13.81 -15.54
N ALA A 232 -12.04 13.40 -15.88
CA ALA A 232 -12.43 11.99 -15.98
C ALA A 232 -13.03 11.68 -17.35
N GLN A 233 -12.79 10.48 -17.84
CA GLN A 233 -13.30 9.99 -19.11
C GLN A 233 -13.85 8.58 -18.99
N VAL A 234 -14.97 8.33 -19.66
CA VAL A 234 -15.48 6.97 -19.92
C VAL A 234 -14.90 6.52 -21.25
N LEU A 235 -14.12 5.45 -21.24
CA LEU A 235 -13.33 5.03 -22.39
C LEU A 235 -14.05 3.99 -23.25
N SER A 236 -13.80 4.03 -24.55
CA SER A 236 -14.10 2.95 -25.48
C SER A 236 -12.84 2.62 -26.28
N GLU A 237 -12.46 1.35 -26.29
CA GLU A 237 -11.30 0.87 -27.02
C GLU A 237 -11.53 1.01 -28.54
N THR A 238 -10.56 1.60 -29.23
CA THR A 238 -10.58 1.71 -30.69
C THR A 238 -10.23 0.38 -31.35
N GLU A 239 -10.58 0.21 -32.63
CA GLU A 239 -10.15 -0.97 -33.39
C GLU A 239 -8.62 -1.10 -33.44
N GLU A 240 -7.91 0.03 -33.56
CA GLU A 240 -6.44 0.09 -33.55
C GLU A 240 -5.89 -0.29 -32.17
N GLY A 241 -6.40 0.32 -31.09
CA GLY A 241 -6.01 0.00 -29.71
C GLY A 241 -6.25 -1.47 -29.37
N ARG A 242 -7.38 -2.03 -29.81
CA ARG A 242 -7.69 -3.46 -29.67
C ARG A 242 -6.69 -4.32 -30.42
N ALA A 243 -6.38 -3.98 -31.68
CA ALA A 243 -5.42 -4.73 -32.47
C ALA A 243 -4.01 -4.71 -31.85
N GLU A 244 -3.57 -3.57 -31.32
CA GLU A 244 -2.30 -3.45 -30.61
C GLU A 244 -2.27 -4.25 -29.31
N ARG A 245 -3.36 -4.22 -28.53
CA ARG A 245 -3.48 -5.02 -27.30
C ARG A 245 -3.43 -6.51 -27.60
N VAL A 246 -4.22 -6.99 -28.56
CA VAL A 246 -4.20 -8.41 -28.98
C VAL A 246 -2.81 -8.82 -29.43
N LYS A 247 -2.14 -8.00 -30.25
CA LYS A 247 -0.76 -8.26 -30.67
C LYS A 247 0.20 -8.35 -29.48
N ARG A 248 0.09 -7.45 -28.50
CA ARG A 248 0.92 -7.46 -27.28
C ARG A 248 0.67 -8.72 -26.43
N GLU A 249 -0.59 -9.13 -26.30
CA GLU A 249 -0.99 -10.35 -25.59
C GLU A 249 -0.42 -11.60 -26.28
N GLU A 250 -0.50 -11.68 -27.62
CA GLU A 250 0.09 -12.77 -28.40
C GLU A 250 1.62 -12.81 -28.26
N GLU A 251 2.30 -11.67 -28.34
CA GLU A 251 3.75 -11.58 -28.13
C GLU A 251 4.16 -11.95 -26.69
N ALA A 252 3.37 -11.55 -25.69
CA ALA A 252 3.61 -11.90 -24.29
C ALA A 252 3.46 -13.40 -24.05
N LYS A 253 2.41 -14.01 -24.60
CA LYS A 253 2.20 -15.46 -24.55
C LYS A 253 3.33 -16.22 -25.25
N ALA A 254 3.76 -15.76 -26.42
CA ALA A 254 4.88 -16.38 -27.13
C ALA A 254 6.18 -16.31 -26.33
N ARG A 255 6.45 -15.19 -25.64
CA ARG A 255 7.60 -15.06 -24.72
C ARG A 255 7.48 -16.01 -23.53
N GLU A 256 6.31 -16.12 -22.91
CA GLU A 256 6.09 -17.03 -21.79
C GLU A 256 6.29 -18.50 -22.19
N GLU A 257 5.81 -18.90 -23.38
CA GLU A 257 6.02 -20.24 -23.94
C GLU A 257 7.51 -20.51 -24.25
N GLU A 258 8.24 -19.52 -24.76
CA GLU A 258 9.68 -19.62 -24.99
C GLU A 258 10.47 -19.75 -23.68
N GLU A 259 10.19 -18.91 -22.69
CA GLU A 259 10.80 -19.00 -21.36
C GLU A 259 10.48 -20.33 -20.67
N ALA A 260 9.27 -20.86 -20.84
CA ALA A 260 8.90 -22.17 -20.32
C ALA A 260 9.71 -23.29 -20.98
N ARG A 261 9.89 -23.25 -22.31
CA ARG A 261 10.72 -24.21 -23.04
C ARG A 261 12.19 -24.14 -22.59
N GLU A 262 12.74 -22.94 -22.44
CA GLU A 262 14.12 -22.75 -21.96
C GLU A 262 14.30 -23.32 -20.54
N ARG A 263 13.32 -23.09 -19.64
CA ARG A 263 13.32 -23.69 -18.29
C ARG A 263 13.28 -25.22 -18.34
N GLU A 264 12.43 -25.80 -19.19
CA GLU A 264 12.35 -27.27 -19.35
C GLU A 264 13.65 -27.86 -19.92
N GLU A 265 14.28 -27.20 -20.89
CA GLU A 265 15.56 -27.63 -21.46
C GLU A 265 16.71 -27.52 -20.44
N GLU A 266 16.74 -26.45 -19.64
CA GLU A 266 17.71 -26.29 -18.55
C GLU A 266 17.52 -27.35 -17.46
N GLU A 267 16.29 -27.62 -17.03
CA GLU A 267 16.01 -28.69 -16.08
C GLU A 267 16.41 -30.06 -16.62
N ALA A 268 16.14 -30.36 -17.90
CA ALA A 268 16.55 -31.60 -18.52
C ALA A 268 18.08 -31.75 -18.55
N ARG A 269 18.81 -30.68 -18.86
CA ARG A 269 20.28 -30.66 -18.85
C ARG A 269 20.84 -30.91 -17.44
N LEU A 270 20.27 -30.27 -16.41
CA LEU A 270 20.70 -30.46 -15.03
C LEU A 270 20.43 -31.90 -14.54
N ARG A 271 19.30 -32.50 -14.93
CA ARG A 271 19.01 -33.91 -14.62
C ARG A 271 19.99 -34.86 -15.31
N GLU A 272 20.35 -34.59 -16.56
CA GLU A 272 21.34 -35.40 -17.28
C GLU A 272 22.74 -35.27 -16.62
N GLU A 273 23.15 -34.06 -16.23
CA GLU A 273 24.40 -33.83 -15.51
C GLU A 273 24.43 -34.54 -14.15
N GLU A 274 23.33 -34.50 -13.39
CA GLU A 274 23.19 -35.22 -12.12
C GLU A 274 23.26 -36.74 -12.32
N GLU A 275 22.60 -37.29 -13.35
CA GLU A 275 22.65 -38.71 -13.66
C GLU A 275 24.07 -39.16 -14.05
N GLN A 276 24.79 -38.36 -14.85
CA GLN A 276 26.18 -38.62 -15.22
C GLN A 276 27.11 -38.59 -13.99
N GLU A 277 26.93 -37.63 -13.09
CA GLU A 277 27.70 -37.54 -11.85
C GLU A 277 27.43 -38.74 -10.93
N GLN A 278 26.17 -39.11 -10.74
CA GLN A 278 25.80 -40.30 -9.96
C GLN A 278 26.38 -41.59 -10.58
N ALA A 279 26.40 -41.70 -11.91
CA ALA A 279 27.00 -42.83 -12.60
C ALA A 279 28.52 -42.89 -12.34
N ARG A 280 29.22 -41.74 -12.38
CA ARG A 280 30.66 -41.67 -12.08
C ARG A 280 30.96 -42.11 -10.64
N ILE A 281 30.19 -41.64 -9.66
CA ILE A 281 30.34 -42.05 -8.25
C ILE A 281 30.17 -43.57 -8.09
N ARG A 282 29.17 -44.17 -8.74
CA ARG A 282 28.96 -45.63 -8.68
C ARG A 282 30.11 -46.42 -9.31
N GLU A 283 30.70 -45.93 -10.40
CA GLU A 283 31.86 -46.56 -11.03
C GLU A 283 33.11 -46.50 -10.13
N GLU A 284 33.36 -45.34 -9.50
CA GLU A 284 34.44 -45.15 -8.53
C GLU A 284 34.30 -46.07 -7.30
N GLU A 285 33.08 -46.21 -6.75
CA GLU A 285 32.80 -47.14 -5.64
C GLU A 285 33.05 -48.61 -6.02
N GLN A 286 32.65 -49.03 -7.22
CA GLN A 286 32.89 -50.40 -7.72
C GLN A 286 34.38 -50.66 -7.96
N ALA A 287 35.13 -49.68 -8.45
CA ALA A 287 36.58 -49.80 -8.64
C ALA A 287 37.33 -49.89 -7.31
N GLY A 288 36.92 -49.12 -6.29
CA GLY A 288 37.53 -49.12 -4.96
C GLY A 288 37.30 -50.42 -4.17
N ALA A 289 36.11 -51.03 -4.27
CA ALA A 289 35.81 -52.30 -3.61
C ALA A 289 36.67 -53.49 -4.11
N GLY A 290 37.18 -53.41 -5.34
CA GLY A 290 38.07 -54.43 -5.93
C GLY A 290 39.52 -54.38 -5.44
N GLU A 291 39.97 -53.28 -4.83
CA GLU A 291 41.30 -53.17 -4.21
C GLU A 291 41.31 -53.68 -2.76
N GLU A 292 40.21 -53.51 -2.02
CA GLU A 292 40.11 -53.97 -0.61
C GLU A 292 40.01 -55.52 -0.50
N GLU A 293 39.40 -56.20 -1.49
CA GLU A 293 39.45 -57.67 -1.57
C GLU A 293 40.84 -58.22 -1.93
N ARG A 294 41.76 -57.39 -2.47
CA ARG A 294 43.13 -57.81 -2.80
C ARG A 294 44.12 -57.63 -1.64
N GLU A 295 43.83 -56.79 -0.66
CA GLU A 295 44.61 -56.68 0.59
C GLU A 295 44.08 -57.59 1.73
N GLY A 296 42.88 -58.15 1.58
CA GLY A 296 42.28 -59.09 2.55
C GLY A 296 42.81 -60.53 2.50
N GLU A 297 43.53 -60.94 1.45
CA GLU A 297 44.08 -62.30 1.29
C GLU A 297 45.55 -62.42 1.76
N GLU A 298 46.03 -61.54 2.65
CA GLU A 298 47.35 -61.68 3.27
C GLU A 298 47.36 -61.23 4.74
N LYS A 299 46.44 -61.76 5.57
CA LYS A 299 46.64 -61.89 7.03
C LYS A 299 45.59 -62.79 7.67
N GLY A 300 45.93 -64.08 7.75
CA GLY A 300 45.32 -65.01 8.69
C GLY A 300 45.95 -64.92 10.08
N VAL A 301 45.10 -65.16 11.09
CA VAL A 301 45.39 -65.73 12.42
C VAL A 301 46.01 -64.77 13.46
N ASP A 302 45.24 -64.35 14.46
CA ASP A 302 45.27 -64.93 15.81
C ASP A 302 44.12 -64.40 16.68
N GLY A 303 43.65 -65.24 17.63
CA GLY A 303 42.44 -65.03 18.42
C GLY A 303 42.56 -64.07 19.60
N GLY A 304 41.46 -63.88 20.32
CA GLY A 304 41.46 -63.13 21.57
C GLY A 304 40.08 -62.89 22.16
N ASP A 305 39.69 -63.80 23.04
CA ASP A 305 38.59 -63.74 24.00
C ASP A 305 38.73 -62.50 24.94
N GLY A 306 37.62 -61.90 25.39
CA GLY A 306 37.71 -60.77 26.32
C GLY A 306 36.44 -60.01 26.63
N SER A 307 35.77 -60.43 27.70
CA SER A 307 34.65 -59.78 28.40
C SER A 307 34.90 -58.34 28.91
N ALA A 308 33.76 -57.65 29.09
CA ALA A 308 33.38 -56.80 30.24
C ALA A 308 33.45 -55.26 30.15
N GLU A 309 32.26 -54.71 30.47
CA GLU A 309 31.96 -53.50 31.27
C GLU A 309 32.20 -52.08 30.74
N GLY A 310 31.07 -51.35 30.63
CA GLY A 310 30.84 -50.12 31.40
C GLY A 310 31.20 -48.79 30.75
N GLY A 311 30.21 -47.91 30.59
CA GLY A 311 30.49 -46.50 30.27
C GLY A 311 29.30 -45.69 29.82
N SER A 312 28.48 -45.25 30.77
CA SER A 312 27.51 -44.16 30.61
C SER A 312 28.23 -42.83 30.44
N GLY A 313 27.84 -42.01 29.45
CA GLY A 313 28.44 -40.69 29.23
C GLY A 313 27.76 -39.88 28.12
N SER A 314 26.98 -38.90 28.55
CA SER A 314 26.26 -37.85 27.82
C SER A 314 27.08 -37.02 26.83
N GLY A 315 26.43 -36.56 25.75
CA GLY A 315 26.91 -35.46 24.90
C GLY A 315 25.86 -34.97 23.89
N GLU A 316 25.32 -33.78 24.16
CA GLU A 316 24.46 -32.95 23.29
C GLU A 316 25.15 -32.48 22.00
N ALA A 317 24.39 -32.40 20.90
CA ALA A 317 24.40 -31.37 19.83
C ALA A 317 23.44 -31.87 18.72
N ALA A 318 22.26 -31.27 18.48
CA ALA A 318 21.95 -29.98 17.84
C ALA A 318 21.96 -30.05 16.29
N GLU A 319 20.80 -29.69 15.72
CA GLU A 319 20.49 -29.34 14.31
C GLU A 319 20.60 -30.48 13.27
N SER A 320 19.71 -30.63 12.29
CA SER A 320 18.91 -29.66 11.55
C SER A 320 17.63 -30.31 11.02
N THR A 321 16.50 -29.63 11.15
CA THR A 321 15.21 -29.98 10.54
C THR A 321 15.16 -29.42 9.12
N VAL A 322 15.09 -30.30 8.13
CA VAL A 322 14.64 -29.95 6.78
C VAL A 322 13.22 -30.49 6.58
N SER A 323 12.38 -29.54 6.20
CA SER A 323 11.04 -29.56 5.62
C SER A 323 10.66 -30.80 4.80
N GLU A 324 9.43 -31.29 5.02
CA GLU A 324 8.64 -31.90 3.96
C GLU A 324 7.19 -31.41 4.01
N ALA A 325 6.67 -31.22 2.82
CA ALA A 325 5.46 -30.51 2.47
C ALA A 325 4.16 -31.31 2.72
N GLY A 326 3.08 -30.54 2.85
CA GLY A 326 1.85 -30.79 2.08
C GLY A 326 0.97 -31.95 2.53
N LYS A 327 -0.13 -31.61 3.22
CA LYS A 327 -1.41 -32.24 2.88
C LYS A 327 -2.60 -31.30 3.09
N VAL A 328 -3.22 -31.00 1.96
CA VAL A 328 -4.53 -30.39 1.77
C VAL A 328 -5.60 -31.45 2.05
N ASP A 329 -6.61 -31.11 2.84
CA ASP A 329 -7.96 -31.70 2.84
C ASP A 329 -8.87 -30.71 3.61
N GLN A 330 -9.60 -29.82 2.94
CA GLN A 330 -10.99 -29.99 2.50
C GLN A 330 -11.97 -30.52 3.56
N THR A 331 -12.58 -29.58 4.27
CA THR A 331 -13.93 -29.64 4.84
C THR A 331 -14.43 -28.19 4.86
N GLY A 332 -15.49 -27.77 4.16
CA GLY A 332 -16.71 -28.48 3.80
C GLY A 332 -17.84 -27.92 4.67
N ASP A 333 -18.55 -26.94 4.10
CA ASP A 333 -19.96 -26.55 4.33
C ASP A 333 -20.62 -26.75 5.70
N GLN A 334 -21.11 -25.63 6.26
CA GLN A 334 -22.38 -25.39 7.00
C GLN A 334 -22.16 -24.11 7.86
N GLU A 335 -23.01 -23.10 7.94
CA GLU A 335 -24.46 -23.07 7.85
C GLU A 335 -24.91 -21.60 7.68
N VAL A 336 -25.59 -21.30 6.57
CA VAL A 336 -26.45 -20.12 6.42
C VAL A 336 -27.86 -20.58 6.74
N LYS A 337 -28.47 -20.06 7.81
CA LYS A 337 -29.92 -19.89 7.99
C LYS A 337 -30.21 -19.30 9.37
N GLU A 338 -30.63 -18.04 9.40
CA GLU A 338 -31.83 -17.56 10.11
C GLU A 338 -31.84 -16.02 10.10
N LYS A 339 -32.40 -15.47 9.03
CA LYS A 339 -33.24 -14.28 9.09
C LYS A 339 -34.62 -14.72 8.66
N GLU A 340 -35.62 -14.35 9.45
CA GLU A 340 -37.03 -14.09 9.11
C GLU A 340 -37.98 -14.59 10.20
N LYS A 341 -38.21 -13.74 11.20
CA LYS A 341 -39.56 -13.45 11.68
C LYS A 341 -39.57 -12.24 12.59
N GLU A 342 -40.72 -11.59 12.63
CA GLU A 342 -41.13 -10.62 13.63
C GLU A 342 -40.86 -9.14 13.31
N LYS A 343 -41.54 -8.65 12.26
CA LYS A 343 -42.18 -7.34 12.33
C LYS A 343 -43.38 -7.28 11.39
N ASP A 344 -44.54 -7.64 11.90
CA ASP A 344 -45.87 -7.25 11.37
C ASP A 344 -46.93 -7.59 12.43
N GLU A 345 -47.15 -6.69 13.39
CA GLU A 345 -48.46 -6.42 13.99
C GLU A 345 -48.31 -5.29 15.03
N LYS A 346 -48.68 -4.06 14.65
CA LYS A 346 -49.54 -3.17 15.46
C LYS A 346 -49.73 -1.83 14.75
N ASP A 347 -50.71 -1.84 13.86
CA ASP A 347 -51.67 -0.75 13.78
C ASP A 347 -52.91 -1.13 14.61
N GLU A 348 -53.61 -0.12 15.12
CA GLU A 348 -54.88 -0.15 15.86
C GLU A 348 -54.86 -0.52 17.35
N LEU A 349 -54.54 0.47 18.21
CA LEU A 349 -55.44 1.06 19.22
C LEU A 349 -54.77 2.15 20.07
#